data_AF-A0A958QQF9-F1
#
_entry.id   AF-A0A958QQF9-F1
#
_cell.length_a   1.000
_cell.length_b   1.000
_cell.length_c   1.000
_cell.angle_alpha   90.00
_cell.angle_beta   90.00
_cell.angle_gamma   90.00
#
_symmetry.space_group_name_H-M   'P 1'
#
loop_
_entity.id
_entity.type
_entity.pdbx_description
1 polymer ?
#
loop_
_entity_poly.entity_id
_entity_poly.type
_entity_poly.pdbx_seq_one_letter_code
_entity_poly.pdbx_strand_id
1 'polypeptide(L)'
;MRKRSYYSVRTGKLDASEGLSLEELREFFVTSYTEFEEKGFFQERLGINCTDGYIAGTVGDVELYSFRVLRRKGLFPIWQRKEELTEDEIFDLIEFLYDHASQPIDEGHYHSFCDCGYHFSEFIKGSASDEFRASLNDILKDYGEGFELSKDGEILTRPGGSLDPLLQVDVPGEDPKNIAERVETAVKKFRQRSSSWDQRRDAIRDLADVLEFLRPELKQVLNTKDEAALFEIANNFGIRHHNLNQKTDYDQPIWLSWIFYFYLATIHAATRMIEKKNKTSE
;
A
#
# COMPACT_ATOMS: atom_id res chain seq x y z
N MET A 1 15.63 11.96 8.04
CA MET A 1 15.60 12.24 9.50
C MET A 1 15.61 10.92 10.28
N ARG A 2 16.27 10.84 11.44
CA ARG A 2 16.20 9.63 12.30
C ARG A 2 14.78 9.47 12.85
N LYS A 3 14.14 8.32 12.62
CA LYS A 3 12.88 7.90 13.30
C LYS A 3 13.14 7.83 14.81
N ARG A 4 12.85 8.92 15.53
CA ARG A 4 12.85 8.96 17.00
C ARG A 4 11.49 9.47 17.46
N SER A 5 10.85 8.75 18.36
CA SER A 5 9.67 9.29 19.04
C SER A 5 10.09 10.48 19.92
N TYR A 6 9.26 11.53 19.94
CA TYR A 6 9.51 12.72 20.74
C TYR A 6 9.15 12.51 22.22
N TYR A 7 9.62 13.40 23.09
CA TYR A 7 9.71 13.20 24.54
C TYR A 7 8.41 12.71 25.20
N SER A 8 7.25 13.28 24.86
CA SER A 8 5.96 12.91 25.48
C SER A 8 5.51 11.50 25.12
N VAL A 9 5.73 11.09 23.87
CA VAL A 9 5.49 9.71 23.41
C VAL A 9 6.47 8.74 24.10
N ARG A 10 7.76 9.10 24.20
CA ARG A 10 8.75 8.26 24.89
C ARG A 10 8.52 8.13 26.39
N THR A 11 7.90 9.14 27.01
CA THR A 11 7.63 9.18 28.45
C THR A 11 6.24 8.65 28.80
N GLY A 12 5.49 8.13 27.81
CA GLY A 12 4.16 7.55 28.01
C GLY A 12 3.10 8.56 28.42
N LYS A 13 3.35 9.87 28.20
CA LYS A 13 2.40 10.95 28.47
C LYS A 13 1.42 11.16 27.32
N LEU A 14 1.80 10.74 26.12
CA LEU A 14 0.93 10.60 24.97
C LEU A 14 0.96 9.13 24.57
N ASP A 15 -0.22 8.56 24.33
CA ASP A 15 -0.32 7.22 23.81
C ASP A 15 0.01 7.26 22.31
N ALA A 16 1.08 6.57 21.93
CA ALA A 16 1.46 6.46 20.52
C ALA A 16 0.50 5.54 19.73
N SER A 17 -0.38 4.82 20.43
CA SER A 17 -1.36 3.92 19.84
C SER A 17 -2.69 4.60 19.49
N GLU A 18 -2.92 5.82 19.98
CA GLU A 18 -3.97 6.70 19.44
C GLU A 18 -3.49 7.20 18.07
N GLY A 19 -3.80 6.42 17.04
CA GLY A 19 -3.57 6.83 15.65
C GLY A 19 -4.42 8.03 15.25
N LEU A 20 -4.13 8.59 14.08
CA LEU A 20 -4.87 9.71 13.51
C LEU A 20 -6.32 9.31 13.23
N SER A 21 -7.25 10.20 13.58
CA SER A 21 -8.66 10.16 13.22
C SER A 21 -8.90 10.56 11.76
N LEU A 22 -10.12 10.33 11.25
CA LEU A 22 -10.49 10.75 9.89
C LEU A 22 -10.48 12.29 9.75
N GLU A 23 -10.83 13.01 10.81
CA GLU A 23 -10.76 14.48 10.82
C GLU A 23 -9.31 14.95 10.65
N GLU A 24 -8.38 14.40 11.44
CA GLU A 24 -6.95 14.69 11.31
C GLU A 24 -6.39 14.28 9.95
N LEU A 25 -6.80 13.11 9.42
CA LEU A 25 -6.41 12.68 8.08
C LEU A 25 -6.83 13.69 7.01
N ARG A 26 -8.05 14.26 7.08
CA ARG A 26 -8.50 15.31 6.16
C ARG A 26 -7.61 16.54 6.24
N GLU A 27 -7.26 16.95 7.46
CA GLU A 27 -6.38 18.12 7.67
C GLU A 27 -5.01 17.90 7.05
N PHE A 28 -4.37 16.78 7.37
CA PHE A 28 -3.05 16.44 6.85
C PHE A 28 -3.07 16.25 5.34
N PHE A 29 -4.08 15.54 4.81
CA PHE A 29 -4.21 15.31 3.36
C PHE A 29 -4.40 16.60 2.59
N VAL A 30 -5.34 17.47 2.99
CA VAL A 30 -5.58 18.75 2.28
C VAL A 30 -4.35 19.65 2.39
N THR A 31 -3.69 19.69 3.53
CA THR A 31 -2.45 20.48 3.72
C THR A 31 -1.35 19.98 2.78
N SER A 32 -1.09 18.66 2.76
CA SER A 32 -0.12 18.06 1.84
C SER A 32 -0.51 18.28 0.38
N TYR A 33 -1.79 18.17 0.02
CA TYR A 33 -2.24 18.46 -1.34
C TYR A 33 -1.92 19.91 -1.73
N THR A 34 -2.23 20.88 -0.88
CA THR A 34 -1.96 22.31 -1.14
C THR A 34 -0.46 22.58 -1.29
N GLU A 35 0.39 22.00 -0.42
CA GLU A 35 1.85 22.14 -0.55
C GLU A 35 2.37 21.63 -1.90
N PHE A 36 1.81 20.52 -2.41
CA PHE A 36 2.20 19.95 -3.70
C PHE A 36 1.62 20.72 -4.89
N GLU A 37 0.42 21.29 -4.74
CA GLU A 37 -0.19 22.20 -5.71
C GLU A 37 0.65 23.48 -5.86
N GLU A 38 1.08 24.08 -4.74
CA GLU A 38 1.94 25.28 -4.70
C GLU A 38 3.31 25.03 -5.36
N LYS A 39 3.88 23.83 -5.17
CA LYS A 39 5.08 23.38 -5.88
C LYS A 39 4.85 23.12 -7.37
N GLY A 40 3.61 23.19 -7.84
CA GLY A 40 3.23 22.99 -9.24
C GLY A 40 3.13 21.54 -9.69
N PHE A 41 3.16 20.57 -8.78
CA PHE A 41 3.32 19.16 -9.13
C PHE A 41 2.13 18.58 -9.93
N PHE A 42 0.99 19.27 -9.92
CA PHE A 42 -0.20 18.86 -10.65
C PHE A 42 -0.50 19.74 -11.87
N GLN A 43 0.25 20.83 -12.11
CA GLN A 43 -0.08 21.82 -13.15
C GLN A 43 -0.07 21.26 -14.56
N GLU A 44 0.91 20.39 -14.89
CA GLU A 44 1.00 19.77 -16.22
C GLU A 44 -0.28 18.99 -16.59
N ARG A 45 -0.81 18.24 -15.62
CA ARG A 45 -1.96 17.35 -15.85
C ARG A 45 -3.27 18.05 -15.57
N LEU A 46 -3.42 18.59 -14.38
CA LEU A 46 -4.67 19.12 -13.84
C LEU A 46 -4.84 20.63 -14.08
N GLY A 47 -3.83 21.31 -14.62
CA GLY A 47 -3.90 22.76 -14.83
C GLY A 47 -3.79 23.56 -13.54
N ILE A 48 -4.08 24.85 -13.64
CA ILE A 48 -4.03 25.79 -12.52
C ILE A 48 -5.21 26.75 -12.59
N ASN A 49 -5.84 27.01 -11.44
CA ASN A 49 -6.81 28.08 -11.31
C ASN A 49 -6.08 29.42 -11.17
N CYS A 50 -6.00 30.19 -12.25
CA CYS A 50 -5.47 31.55 -12.24
C CYS A 50 -6.62 32.56 -12.09
N THR A 51 -6.29 33.76 -11.61
CA THR A 51 -7.23 34.89 -11.54
C THR A 51 -7.77 35.29 -12.91
N ASP A 52 -7.00 35.06 -13.98
CA ASP A 52 -7.38 35.31 -15.37
C ASP A 52 -8.25 34.17 -15.97
N GLY A 53 -8.58 33.17 -15.14
CA GLY A 53 -9.33 31.99 -15.51
C GLY A 53 -8.53 30.71 -15.32
N TYR A 54 -9.23 29.58 -15.41
CA TYR A 54 -8.59 28.27 -15.35
C TYR A 54 -7.72 28.04 -16.58
N ILE A 55 -6.42 27.80 -16.35
CA ILE A 55 -5.47 27.39 -17.37
C ILE A 55 -5.48 25.87 -17.38
N ALA A 56 -6.05 25.29 -18.44
CA ALA A 56 -6.19 23.86 -18.55
C ALA A 56 -4.83 23.15 -18.68
N GLY A 57 -4.64 22.11 -17.87
CA GLY A 57 -3.57 21.14 -18.08
C GLY A 57 -3.89 20.19 -19.23
N THR A 58 -3.04 19.19 -19.43
CA THR A 58 -3.18 18.20 -20.50
C THR A 58 -4.47 17.37 -20.46
N VAL A 59 -5.14 17.28 -19.29
CA VAL A 59 -6.42 16.56 -19.17
C VAL A 59 -7.64 17.40 -19.54
N GLY A 60 -7.49 18.72 -19.70
CA GLY A 60 -8.59 19.64 -19.97
C GLY A 60 -9.42 19.95 -18.72
N ASP A 61 -10.69 19.55 -18.72
CA ASP A 61 -11.61 19.74 -17.60
C ASP A 61 -11.35 18.67 -16.52
N VAL A 62 -10.81 19.09 -15.37
CA VAL A 62 -10.44 18.20 -14.25
C VAL A 62 -11.64 17.48 -13.67
N GLU A 63 -12.79 18.14 -13.60
CA GLU A 63 -13.99 17.59 -12.98
C GLU A 63 -14.59 16.49 -13.87
N LEU A 64 -14.68 16.73 -15.18
CA LEU A 64 -15.09 15.70 -16.13
C LEU A 64 -14.08 14.55 -16.23
N TYR A 65 -12.79 14.86 -16.19
CA TYR A 65 -11.73 13.86 -16.25
C TYR A 65 -11.73 12.97 -15.00
N SER A 66 -11.77 13.56 -13.81
CA SER A 66 -11.81 12.84 -12.54
C SER A 66 -13.08 12.00 -12.43
N PHE A 67 -14.24 12.51 -12.86
CA PHE A 67 -15.46 11.70 -12.92
C PHE A 67 -15.33 10.49 -13.86
N ARG A 68 -14.63 10.64 -15.00
CA ARG A 68 -14.40 9.51 -15.90
C ARG A 68 -13.50 8.44 -15.28
N VAL A 69 -12.48 8.83 -14.51
CA VAL A 69 -11.51 7.90 -13.92
C VAL A 69 -12.04 7.30 -12.61
N LEU A 70 -12.46 8.16 -11.67
CA LEU A 70 -12.88 7.79 -10.32
C LEU A 70 -14.36 7.41 -10.21
N ARG A 71 -15.17 7.68 -11.24
CA ARG A 71 -16.63 7.45 -11.24
C ARG A 71 -17.38 8.20 -10.13
N ARG A 72 -16.78 9.26 -9.58
CA ARG A 72 -17.35 10.14 -8.56
C ARG A 72 -17.35 11.58 -9.05
N LYS A 73 -18.37 12.34 -8.65
CA LYS A 73 -18.52 13.76 -9.00
C LYS A 73 -18.31 14.64 -7.77
N GLY A 74 -18.01 15.89 -8.04
CA GLY A 74 -17.82 16.95 -7.07
C GLY A 74 -16.58 16.71 -6.24
N LEU A 75 -15.52 16.07 -6.73
CA LEU A 75 -14.29 15.88 -5.93
C LEU A 75 -13.42 17.14 -5.92
N PHE A 76 -13.52 17.97 -6.96
CA PHE A 76 -12.76 19.20 -7.10
C PHE A 76 -13.64 20.45 -6.89
N PRO A 77 -13.07 21.55 -6.39
CA PRO A 77 -11.69 21.66 -5.87
C PRO A 77 -11.54 21.02 -4.48
N ILE A 78 -10.44 20.26 -4.29
CA ILE A 78 -10.23 19.41 -3.11
C ILE A 78 -10.25 20.22 -1.80
N TRP A 79 -9.63 21.40 -1.78
CA TRP A 79 -9.53 22.24 -0.58
C TRP A 79 -10.89 22.74 -0.07
N GLN A 80 -11.88 22.90 -0.93
CA GLN A 80 -13.23 23.33 -0.52
C GLN A 80 -14.04 22.20 0.12
N ARG A 81 -13.60 20.95 -0.06
CA ARG A 81 -14.32 19.75 0.39
C ARG A 81 -13.72 19.09 1.62
N LYS A 82 -12.71 19.71 2.25
CA LYS A 82 -12.00 19.16 3.42
C LYS A 82 -12.93 18.44 4.42
N GLU A 83 -14.01 19.09 4.83
CA GLU A 83 -14.92 18.58 5.87
C GLU A 83 -15.84 17.43 5.39
N GLU A 84 -16.08 17.34 4.09
CA GLU A 84 -17.03 16.40 3.48
C GLU A 84 -16.38 15.11 2.99
N LEU A 85 -15.06 15.13 2.75
CA LEU A 85 -14.33 14.01 2.15
C LEU A 85 -14.44 12.77 3.04
N THR A 86 -15.01 11.70 2.49
CA THR A 86 -15.01 10.38 3.11
C THR A 86 -13.63 9.74 3.01
N GLU A 87 -13.34 8.73 3.84
CA GLU A 87 -12.07 7.98 3.76
C GLU A 87 -11.83 7.42 2.35
N ASP A 88 -12.88 6.86 1.73
CA ASP A 88 -12.82 6.35 0.35
C ASP A 88 -12.41 7.44 -0.64
N GLU A 89 -13.02 8.63 -0.55
CA GLU A 89 -12.69 9.74 -1.45
C GLU A 89 -11.26 10.25 -1.23
N ILE A 90 -10.77 10.26 0.01
CA ILE A 90 -9.37 10.63 0.30
C ILE A 90 -8.42 9.64 -0.37
N PHE A 91 -8.65 8.33 -0.19
CA PHE A 91 -7.78 7.32 -0.79
C PHE A 91 -7.86 7.33 -2.32
N ASP A 92 -9.06 7.42 -2.90
CA ASP A 92 -9.25 7.57 -4.35
C ASP A 92 -8.48 8.80 -4.89
N LEU A 93 -8.53 9.93 -4.16
CA LEU A 93 -7.79 11.14 -4.53
C LEU A 93 -6.27 10.97 -4.37
N ILE A 94 -5.79 10.26 -3.36
CA ILE A 94 -4.36 10.00 -3.18
C ILE A 94 -3.80 9.19 -4.36
N GLU A 95 -4.45 8.08 -4.73
CA GLU A 95 -4.04 7.27 -5.87
C GLU A 95 -4.12 8.07 -7.18
N PHE A 96 -5.20 8.84 -7.36
CA PHE A 96 -5.36 9.73 -8.51
C PHE A 96 -4.25 10.77 -8.61
N LEU A 97 -3.91 11.46 -7.52
CA LEU A 97 -2.87 12.47 -7.52
C LEU A 97 -1.49 11.87 -7.76
N TYR A 98 -1.21 10.68 -7.23
CA TYR A 98 0.03 9.95 -7.47
C TYR A 98 0.26 9.68 -8.97
N ASP A 99 -0.79 9.24 -9.68
CA ASP A 99 -0.76 8.96 -11.12
C ASP A 99 -0.57 10.21 -12.00
N HIS A 100 -0.93 11.38 -11.45
CA HIS A 100 -0.96 12.65 -12.17
C HIS A 100 0.09 13.66 -11.68
N ALA A 101 0.99 13.24 -10.80
CA ALA A 101 2.08 14.06 -10.30
C ALA A 101 3.25 14.13 -11.31
N SER A 102 3.69 15.34 -11.62
CA SER A 102 4.82 15.65 -12.49
C SER A 102 5.66 16.76 -11.88
N GLN A 103 6.99 16.61 -11.87
CA GLN A 103 7.86 17.61 -11.23
C GLN A 103 8.20 18.73 -12.22
N PRO A 104 7.96 20.01 -11.90
CA PRO A 104 8.42 21.10 -12.75
C PRO A 104 9.95 21.20 -12.71
N ILE A 105 10.56 21.57 -13.84
CA ILE A 105 12.02 21.71 -13.98
C ILE A 105 12.47 23.13 -14.31
N ASP A 106 11.55 24.00 -14.71
CA ASP A 106 11.81 25.41 -14.88
C ASP A 106 11.73 26.17 -13.56
N GLU A 107 12.38 27.34 -13.49
CA GLU A 107 12.34 28.21 -12.30
C GLU A 107 10.92 28.75 -12.01
N GLY A 108 9.98 28.49 -12.92
CA GLY A 108 8.60 28.95 -12.89
C GLY A 108 8.52 30.46 -13.10
N HIS A 109 7.40 30.91 -13.66
CA HIS A 109 7.09 32.33 -13.74
C HIS A 109 6.19 32.68 -12.56
N TYR A 110 6.76 33.34 -11.55
CA TYR A 110 5.97 33.87 -10.44
C TYR A 110 5.13 35.04 -10.92
N HIS A 111 3.81 34.87 -10.88
CA HIS A 111 2.91 35.94 -11.24
C HIS A 111 2.61 36.80 -10.00
N SER A 112 3.40 37.85 -9.82
CA SER A 112 3.35 38.74 -8.66
C SER A 112 2.09 39.61 -8.54
N PHE A 113 1.25 39.65 -9.58
CA PHE A 113 -0.02 40.37 -9.53
C PHE A 113 -1.10 39.45 -8.93
N CYS A 114 -1.58 39.81 -7.73
CA CYS A 114 -2.69 39.15 -7.02
C CYS A 114 -2.44 37.71 -6.49
N ASP A 115 -1.18 37.31 -6.34
CA ASP A 115 -0.73 36.11 -5.59
C ASP A 115 -1.24 34.76 -6.14
N CYS A 116 -1.34 34.61 -7.48
CA CYS A 116 -1.76 33.33 -8.09
C CYS A 116 -0.64 32.28 -8.24
N GLY A 117 0.53 32.53 -7.62
CA GLY A 117 1.62 31.57 -7.49
C GLY A 117 2.54 31.46 -8.71
N TYR A 118 3.22 30.31 -8.82
CA TYR A 118 4.16 29.99 -9.89
C TYR A 118 3.47 29.27 -11.04
N HIS A 119 3.75 29.69 -12.28
CA HIS A 119 3.38 28.97 -13.48
C HIS A 119 4.59 28.23 -14.05
N PHE A 120 4.47 26.91 -14.20
CA PHE A 120 5.52 26.07 -14.77
C PHE A 120 5.14 25.59 -16.17
N SER A 121 6.16 25.40 -17.01
CA SER A 121 5.99 25.07 -18.43
C SER A 121 6.70 23.79 -18.85
N GLU A 122 7.72 23.37 -18.10
CA GLU A 122 8.49 22.16 -18.37
C GLU A 122 8.43 21.21 -17.19
N PHE A 123 8.21 19.91 -17.46
CA PHE A 123 7.99 18.90 -16.42
C PHE A 123 8.73 17.60 -16.71
N ILE A 124 9.20 16.92 -15.65
CA ILE A 124 9.69 15.54 -15.68
C ILE A 124 8.68 14.63 -14.98
N LYS A 125 8.24 13.60 -15.71
CA LYS A 125 7.30 12.60 -15.21
C LYS A 125 7.93 11.70 -14.15
N GLY A 126 7.18 11.41 -13.08
CA GLY A 126 7.47 10.33 -12.13
C GLY A 126 8.29 10.71 -10.89
N SER A 127 9.13 11.75 -10.95
CA SER A 127 9.92 12.19 -9.78
C SER A 127 9.05 12.76 -8.66
N ALA A 128 7.99 13.50 -9.03
CA ALA A 128 7.01 14.04 -8.10
C ALA A 128 6.19 12.97 -7.37
N SER A 129 5.91 11.83 -8.02
CA SER A 129 5.14 10.73 -7.44
C SER A 129 5.87 10.08 -6.26
N ASP A 130 7.19 9.91 -6.34
CA ASP A 130 8.00 9.38 -5.24
C ASP A 130 8.00 10.31 -4.02
N GLU A 131 8.12 11.63 -4.22
CA GLU A 131 8.05 12.62 -3.15
C GLU A 131 6.65 12.66 -2.52
N PHE A 132 5.61 12.64 -3.35
CA PHE A 132 4.22 12.60 -2.90
C PHE A 132 3.92 11.35 -2.06
N ARG A 133 4.37 10.18 -2.53
CA ARG A 133 4.25 8.92 -1.79
C ARG A 133 4.99 8.97 -0.47
N ALA A 134 6.22 9.47 -0.45
CA ALA A 134 7.00 9.57 0.78
C ALA A 134 6.30 10.47 1.82
N SER A 135 5.78 11.63 1.39
CA SER A 135 5.04 12.56 2.24
C SER A 135 3.78 11.93 2.83
N LEU A 136 2.93 11.35 1.99
CA LEU A 136 1.67 10.76 2.47
C LEU A 136 1.87 9.49 3.29
N ASN A 137 2.88 8.67 3.00
CA ASN A 137 3.19 7.51 3.82
C ASN A 137 3.63 7.86 5.24
N ASP A 138 4.15 9.08 5.46
CA ASP A 138 4.46 9.55 6.80
C ASP A 138 3.21 9.89 7.63
N ILE A 139 2.06 10.10 6.98
CA ILE A 139 0.75 10.35 7.61
C ILE A 139 -0.06 9.04 7.69
N LEU A 140 -0.21 8.36 6.55
CA LEU A 140 -1.04 7.14 6.41
C LEU A 140 -0.62 6.04 7.38
N LYS A 141 0.67 5.94 7.70
CA LYS A 141 1.20 4.92 8.60
C LYS A 141 0.64 5.01 10.02
N ASP A 142 0.20 6.19 10.43
CA ASP A 142 -0.31 6.51 11.76
C ASP A 142 -1.85 6.65 11.76
N TYR A 143 -2.51 6.56 10.60
CA TYR A 143 -3.96 6.65 10.45
C TYR A 143 -4.66 5.28 10.63
N GLY A 144 -5.68 5.21 11.49
CA GLY A 144 -6.48 4.00 11.70
C GLY A 144 -5.65 2.76 12.04
N GLU A 145 -5.77 1.70 11.24
CA GLU A 145 -4.98 0.47 11.36
C GLU A 145 -3.56 0.58 10.75
N GLY A 146 -3.23 1.73 10.19
CA GLY A 146 -2.02 2.01 9.43
C GLY A 146 -2.19 1.65 7.96
N PHE A 147 -1.86 2.58 7.08
CA PHE A 147 -1.91 2.43 5.63
C PHE A 147 -0.61 2.88 4.97
N GLU A 148 -0.39 2.44 3.74
CA GLU A 148 0.69 2.93 2.89
C GLU A 148 0.23 3.01 1.43
N LEU A 149 0.67 4.04 0.73
CA LEU A 149 0.68 4.12 -0.72
C LEU A 149 1.90 3.34 -1.24
N SER A 150 1.65 2.33 -2.06
CA SER A 150 2.66 1.45 -2.63
C SER A 150 3.46 2.15 -3.75
N LYS A 151 4.54 1.51 -4.22
CA LYS A 151 5.30 2.00 -5.38
C LYS A 151 4.48 2.01 -6.68
N ASP A 152 3.43 1.20 -6.72
CA ASP A 152 2.50 1.14 -7.85
C ASP A 152 1.38 2.19 -7.76
N GLY A 153 1.32 2.97 -6.67
CA GLY A 153 0.26 3.97 -6.48
C GLY A 153 -1.02 3.43 -5.86
N GLU A 154 -0.98 2.24 -5.24
CA GLU A 154 -2.15 1.63 -4.58
C GLU A 154 -2.09 1.81 -3.05
N ILE A 155 -3.21 2.14 -2.41
CA ILE A 155 -3.37 2.17 -0.95
C ILE A 155 -3.52 0.75 -0.41
N LEU A 156 -2.58 0.37 0.45
CA LEU A 156 -2.52 -0.93 1.12
C LEU A 156 -2.62 -0.75 2.63
N THR A 157 -3.30 -1.68 3.31
CA THR A 157 -3.21 -1.75 4.78
C THR A 157 -1.80 -2.11 5.18
N ARG A 158 -1.24 -1.40 6.16
CA ARG A 158 0.03 -1.78 6.76
C ARG A 158 -0.15 -3.05 7.59
N PRO A 159 0.88 -3.89 7.64
CA PRO A 159 0.95 -4.99 8.57
C PRO A 159 0.93 -4.44 9.99
N GLY A 160 0.14 -5.03 10.87
CA GLY A 160 0.27 -4.73 12.30
C GLY A 160 1.64 -5.18 12.81
N GLY A 161 2.53 -4.23 13.11
CA GLY A 161 3.73 -4.45 13.92
C GLY A 161 4.93 -5.13 13.23
N SER A 162 5.72 -5.88 14.00
CA SER A 162 7.09 -6.38 13.71
C SER A 162 7.24 -7.32 12.50
N LEU A 163 6.18 -7.51 11.70
CA LEU A 163 6.14 -8.44 10.57
C LEU A 163 6.35 -7.76 9.21
N ASP A 164 6.41 -6.41 9.16
CA ASP A 164 6.75 -5.62 7.95
C ASP A 164 7.95 -6.19 7.16
N PRO A 165 9.06 -6.62 7.79
CA PRO A 165 10.19 -7.15 7.04
C PRO A 165 9.86 -8.41 6.23
N LEU A 166 8.88 -9.21 6.66
CA LEU A 166 8.50 -10.43 5.92
C LEU A 166 7.81 -10.11 4.59
N LEU A 167 7.26 -8.91 4.42
CA LEU A 167 6.53 -8.54 3.20
C LEU A 167 7.40 -7.84 2.18
N GLN A 168 8.54 -7.28 2.61
CA GLN A 168 9.46 -6.55 1.75
C GLN A 168 10.66 -7.39 1.33
N VAL A 169 10.91 -8.51 2.01
CA VAL A 169 12.03 -9.38 1.70
C VAL A 169 11.67 -10.27 0.53
N ASP A 170 12.55 -10.34 -0.46
CA ASP A 170 12.38 -11.25 -1.57
C ASP A 170 12.45 -12.70 -1.11
N VAL A 171 11.61 -13.54 -1.70
CA VAL A 171 11.67 -14.99 -1.50
C VAL A 171 12.75 -15.56 -2.42
N PRO A 172 13.83 -16.16 -1.90
CA PRO A 172 14.84 -16.79 -2.74
C PRO A 172 14.28 -18.05 -3.41
N GLY A 173 14.80 -18.42 -4.58
CA GLY A 173 14.41 -19.65 -5.26
C GLY A 173 14.84 -19.69 -6.73
N GLU A 174 15.07 -20.88 -7.26
CA GLU A 174 15.46 -21.11 -8.66
C GLU A 174 14.28 -21.02 -9.63
N ASP A 175 13.04 -21.06 -9.14
CA ASP A 175 11.80 -20.90 -9.92
C ASP A 175 10.99 -19.67 -9.46
N PRO A 176 11.36 -18.45 -9.92
CA PRO A 176 10.65 -17.23 -9.58
C PRO A 176 9.16 -17.25 -9.95
N LYS A 177 8.79 -17.94 -11.03
CA LYS A 177 7.40 -17.98 -11.51
C LYS A 177 6.49 -18.76 -10.57
N ASN A 178 6.94 -19.92 -10.09
CA ASN A 178 6.13 -20.75 -9.21
C ASN A 178 6.24 -20.36 -7.73
N ILE A 179 7.23 -19.53 -7.36
CA ILE A 179 7.49 -19.13 -5.98
C ILE A 179 7.35 -17.62 -5.80
N ALA A 180 8.33 -16.83 -6.25
CA ALA A 180 8.43 -15.40 -5.95
C ALA A 180 7.24 -14.59 -6.48
N GLU A 181 6.89 -14.75 -7.76
CA GLU A 181 5.77 -14.02 -8.40
C GLU A 181 4.42 -14.39 -7.76
N ARG A 182 4.23 -15.66 -7.37
CA ARG A 182 3.00 -16.10 -6.68
C ARG A 182 2.91 -15.54 -5.27
N VAL A 183 4.04 -15.49 -4.54
CA VAL A 183 4.08 -14.88 -3.21
C VAL A 183 3.80 -13.38 -3.30
N GLU A 184 4.43 -12.66 -4.23
CA GLU A 184 4.19 -11.23 -4.44
C GLU A 184 2.72 -10.96 -4.78
N THR A 185 2.15 -11.74 -5.69
CA THR A 185 0.73 -11.64 -6.06
C THR A 185 -0.19 -11.88 -4.86
N ALA A 186 0.10 -12.91 -4.06
CA ALA A 186 -0.67 -13.22 -2.86
C ALA A 186 -0.54 -12.11 -1.80
N VAL A 187 0.66 -11.57 -1.60
CA VAL A 187 0.92 -10.44 -0.69
C VAL A 187 0.11 -9.22 -1.12
N LYS A 188 0.18 -8.84 -2.40
CA LYS A 188 -0.59 -7.71 -2.95
C LYS A 188 -2.09 -7.94 -2.77
N LYS A 189 -2.60 -9.09 -3.19
CA LYS A 189 -4.02 -9.47 -3.06
C LYS A 189 -4.50 -9.44 -1.61
N PHE A 190 -3.70 -9.90 -0.64
CA PHE A 190 -4.10 -9.91 0.76
C PHE A 190 -4.17 -8.50 1.37
N ARG A 191 -3.24 -7.62 0.96
CA ARG A 191 -3.05 -6.28 1.54
C ARG A 191 -3.85 -5.17 0.88
N GLN A 192 -4.39 -5.42 -0.31
CA GLN A 192 -5.29 -4.48 -0.99
C GLN A 192 -6.49 -4.15 -0.08
N ARG A 193 -6.75 -2.85 0.09
CA ARG A 193 -7.84 -2.36 0.96
C ARG A 193 -9.21 -2.87 0.52
N SER A 194 -9.44 -2.90 -0.80
CA SER A 194 -10.68 -3.37 -1.41
C SER A 194 -10.84 -4.90 -1.39
N SER A 195 -9.86 -5.65 -0.87
CA SER A 195 -9.94 -7.11 -0.84
C SER A 195 -11.00 -7.60 0.13
N SER A 196 -12.04 -8.21 -0.45
CA SER A 196 -13.04 -9.00 0.27
C SER A 196 -12.41 -10.16 1.04
N TRP A 197 -13.16 -10.69 2.00
CA TRP A 197 -12.74 -11.87 2.77
C TRP A 197 -12.42 -13.08 1.88
N ASP A 198 -13.13 -13.25 0.77
CA ASP A 198 -12.86 -14.32 -0.18
C ASP A 198 -11.56 -14.10 -0.96
N GLN A 199 -11.27 -12.85 -1.37
CA GLN A 199 -9.98 -12.52 -1.98
C GLN A 199 -8.81 -12.73 -1.01
N ARG A 200 -9.00 -12.39 0.28
CA ARG A 200 -7.99 -12.67 1.33
C ARG A 200 -7.79 -14.18 1.55
N ARG A 201 -8.87 -14.99 1.51
CA ARG A 201 -8.76 -16.46 1.52
C ARG A 201 -8.02 -16.99 0.30
N ASP A 202 -8.30 -16.45 -0.88
CA ASP A 202 -7.62 -16.85 -2.12
C ASP A 202 -6.13 -16.54 -2.07
N ALA A 203 -5.72 -15.38 -1.52
CA ALA A 203 -4.31 -15.08 -1.29
C ALA A 203 -3.63 -16.13 -0.38
N ILE A 204 -4.31 -16.57 0.68
CA ILE A 204 -3.81 -17.63 1.56
C ILE A 204 -3.70 -18.97 0.82
N ARG A 205 -4.68 -19.31 -0.03
CA ARG A 205 -4.62 -20.51 -0.90
C ARG A 205 -3.42 -20.47 -1.81
N ASP A 206 -3.15 -19.32 -2.45
CA ASP A 206 -2.00 -19.12 -3.30
C ASP A 206 -0.68 -19.40 -2.55
N LEU A 207 -0.53 -18.89 -1.32
CA LEU A 207 0.64 -19.18 -0.48
C LEU A 207 0.73 -20.67 -0.10
N ALA A 208 -0.39 -21.30 0.27
CA ALA A 208 -0.40 -22.73 0.60
C ALA A 208 0.06 -23.58 -0.59
N ASP A 209 -0.36 -23.24 -1.81
CA ASP A 209 0.03 -23.95 -3.04
C ASP A 209 1.53 -23.78 -3.34
N VAL A 210 2.11 -22.61 -3.10
CA VAL A 210 3.57 -22.42 -3.15
C VAL A 210 4.26 -23.36 -2.15
N LEU A 211 3.73 -23.49 -0.93
CA LEU A 211 4.31 -24.40 0.06
C LEU A 211 4.21 -25.88 -0.36
N GLU A 212 3.12 -26.32 -1.00
CA GLU A 212 3.04 -27.68 -1.55
C GLU A 212 4.00 -27.90 -2.71
N PHE A 213 4.19 -26.89 -3.57
CA PHE A 213 5.18 -26.97 -4.64
C PHE A 213 6.59 -27.22 -4.07
N LEU A 214 6.93 -26.55 -2.97
CA LEU A 214 8.21 -26.71 -2.26
C LEU A 214 8.33 -28.03 -1.49
N ARG A 215 7.24 -28.76 -1.30
CA ARG A 215 7.19 -29.95 -0.42
C ARG A 215 8.18 -31.06 -0.78
N PRO A 216 8.41 -31.43 -2.06
CA PRO A 216 9.38 -32.46 -2.41
C PRO A 216 10.81 -32.12 -2.00
N GLU A 217 11.20 -30.84 -2.06
CA GLU A 217 12.51 -30.34 -1.64
C GLU A 217 12.59 -30.20 -0.12
N LEU A 218 11.51 -29.72 0.50
CA LEU A 218 11.38 -29.61 1.97
C LEU A 218 11.57 -30.95 2.69
N LYS A 219 11.07 -32.05 2.12
CA LYS A 219 11.28 -33.41 2.65
C LYS A 219 12.75 -33.80 2.77
N GLN A 220 13.64 -33.10 2.07
CA GLN A 220 15.06 -33.36 2.10
C GLN A 220 15.84 -32.45 3.06
N VAL A 221 15.18 -31.46 3.67
CA VAL A 221 15.77 -30.52 4.66
C VAL A 221 15.08 -30.54 6.02
N LEU A 222 13.85 -31.09 6.11
CA LEU A 222 13.08 -31.23 7.35
C LEU A 222 12.84 -32.69 7.72
N ASN A 223 12.65 -32.96 9.02
CA ASN A 223 12.17 -34.25 9.46
C ASN A 223 10.70 -34.44 9.07
N THR A 224 10.29 -35.69 8.84
CA THR A 224 8.93 -36.05 8.41
C THR A 224 7.83 -35.56 9.35
N LYS A 225 8.08 -35.52 10.68
CA LYS A 225 7.10 -35.03 11.65
C LYS A 225 6.94 -33.52 11.61
N ASP A 226 8.04 -32.80 11.41
CA ASP A 226 8.05 -31.33 11.36
C ASP A 226 7.37 -30.86 10.06
N GLU A 227 7.65 -31.54 8.95
CA GLU A 227 6.96 -31.35 7.68
C GLU A 227 5.46 -31.58 7.83
N ALA A 228 5.05 -32.73 8.38
CA ALA A 228 3.64 -33.04 8.57
C ALA A 228 2.89 -31.96 9.37
N ALA A 229 3.51 -31.38 10.41
CA ALA A 229 2.92 -30.31 11.21
C ALA A 229 2.69 -29.02 10.39
N LEU A 230 3.63 -28.64 9.52
CA LEU A 230 3.48 -27.46 8.65
C LEU A 230 2.29 -27.61 7.69
N PHE A 231 2.10 -28.81 7.14
CA PHE A 231 1.01 -29.10 6.19
C PHE A 231 -0.33 -29.41 6.88
N GLU A 232 -0.35 -29.77 8.16
CA GLU A 232 -1.59 -29.99 8.93
C GLU A 232 -2.43 -28.71 9.01
N ILE A 233 -1.78 -27.56 9.18
CA ILE A 233 -2.45 -26.25 9.20
C ILE A 233 -3.10 -25.95 7.83
N ALA A 234 -2.49 -26.38 6.72
CA ALA A 234 -3.05 -26.23 5.37
C ALA A 234 -4.29 -27.08 5.12
N ASN A 235 -4.29 -28.28 5.69
CA ASN A 235 -5.31 -29.29 5.39
C ASN A 235 -6.57 -29.11 6.25
N ASN A 236 -6.43 -28.59 7.48
CA ASN A 236 -7.52 -28.66 8.47
C ASN A 236 -8.27 -27.34 8.74
N PHE A 237 -7.75 -26.18 8.31
CA PHE A 237 -8.26 -24.86 8.73
C PHE A 237 -8.98 -24.05 7.65
N GLY A 238 -9.84 -24.66 6.85
CA GLY A 238 -10.72 -23.83 6.00
C GLY A 238 -10.17 -23.45 4.62
N ILE A 239 -8.87 -23.70 4.39
CA ILE A 239 -8.14 -23.01 3.32
C ILE A 239 -8.40 -23.66 1.97
N ARG A 240 -8.24 -24.97 1.81
CA ARG A 240 -8.26 -25.63 0.48
C ARG A 240 -9.59 -26.20 -0.01
N HIS A 241 -10.47 -26.62 0.89
CA HIS A 241 -11.69 -27.35 0.50
C HIS A 241 -12.88 -26.90 1.31
N HIS A 242 -13.90 -26.30 0.71
CA HIS A 242 -15.19 -26.05 1.39
C HIS A 242 -15.85 -27.39 1.79
N ASN A 243 -15.50 -27.94 2.96
CA ASN A 243 -16.11 -29.16 3.48
C ASN A 243 -16.66 -28.93 4.89
N LEU A 244 -17.71 -29.68 5.24
CA LEU A 244 -18.47 -29.55 6.49
C LEU A 244 -17.66 -29.82 7.77
N ASN A 245 -16.45 -30.36 7.65
CA ASN A 245 -15.58 -30.72 8.78
C ASN A 245 -14.53 -29.63 9.09
N GLN A 246 -14.57 -28.50 8.39
CA GLN A 246 -13.62 -27.41 8.63
C GLN A 246 -13.99 -26.57 9.84
N LYS A 247 -12.98 -26.23 10.64
CA LYS A 247 -13.11 -25.29 11.75
C LYS A 247 -13.20 -23.87 11.18
N THR A 248 -14.42 -23.37 10.98
CA THR A 248 -14.69 -22.03 10.43
C THR A 248 -15.25 -21.06 11.47
N ASP A 249 -15.47 -21.53 12.70
CA ASP A 249 -16.00 -20.77 13.84
C ASP A 249 -14.90 -19.92 14.51
N TYR A 250 -14.23 -19.09 13.71
CA TYR A 250 -13.22 -18.14 14.18
C TYR A 250 -13.58 -16.73 13.73
N ASP A 251 -13.09 -15.75 14.48
CA ASP A 251 -13.05 -14.36 14.02
C ASP A 251 -12.23 -14.28 12.72
N GLN A 252 -12.91 -14.08 11.59
CA GLN A 252 -12.32 -14.16 10.27
C GLN A 252 -11.18 -13.14 10.05
N PRO A 253 -11.34 -11.85 10.42
CA PRO A 253 -10.24 -10.89 10.37
C PRO A 253 -8.97 -11.36 11.05
N ILE A 254 -9.08 -11.76 12.33
CA ILE A 254 -7.94 -12.15 13.15
C ILE A 254 -7.31 -13.43 12.59
N TRP A 255 -8.16 -14.40 12.23
CA TRP A 255 -7.74 -15.72 11.79
C TRP A 255 -7.03 -15.70 10.44
N LEU A 256 -7.59 -14.98 9.45
CA LEU A 256 -6.99 -14.86 8.12
C LEU A 256 -5.67 -14.12 8.18
N SER A 257 -5.56 -13.07 9.01
CA SER A 257 -4.31 -12.35 9.25
C SER A 257 -3.23 -13.29 9.80
N TRP A 258 -3.54 -14.04 10.87
CA TRP A 258 -2.59 -14.99 11.45
C TRP A 258 -2.11 -16.04 10.45
N ILE A 259 -3.04 -16.67 9.72
CA ILE A 259 -2.70 -17.71 8.73
C ILE A 259 -1.82 -17.15 7.61
N PHE A 260 -2.15 -15.96 7.10
CA PHE A 260 -1.38 -15.34 6.02
C PHE A 260 0.08 -15.16 6.43
N TYR A 261 0.34 -14.56 7.60
CA TYR A 261 1.70 -14.39 8.11
C TYR A 261 2.39 -15.71 8.45
N PHE A 262 1.64 -16.71 8.93
CA PHE A 262 2.17 -18.05 9.15
C PHE A 262 2.73 -18.67 7.86
N TYR A 263 1.98 -18.63 6.75
CA TYR A 263 2.46 -19.16 5.47
C TYR A 263 3.63 -18.37 4.91
N LEU A 264 3.53 -17.04 4.92
CA LEU A 264 4.59 -16.19 4.40
C LEU A 264 5.91 -16.46 5.12
N ALA A 265 5.90 -16.48 6.46
CA ALA A 265 7.08 -16.82 7.26
C ALA A 265 7.60 -18.24 6.97
N THR A 266 6.70 -19.21 6.81
CA THR A 266 7.05 -20.60 6.52
C THR A 266 7.72 -20.73 5.15
N ILE A 267 7.21 -20.06 4.12
CA ILE A 267 7.79 -20.06 2.77
C ILE A 267 9.20 -19.44 2.81
N HIS A 268 9.39 -18.30 3.49
CA HIS A 268 10.72 -17.72 3.66
C HIS A 268 11.71 -18.66 4.36
N ALA A 269 11.26 -19.38 5.38
CA ALA A 269 12.11 -20.36 6.05
C ALA A 269 12.44 -21.54 5.12
N ALA A 270 11.42 -22.07 4.43
CA ALA A 270 11.54 -23.20 3.51
C ALA A 270 12.56 -22.92 2.39
N THR A 271 12.40 -21.80 1.68
CA THR A 271 13.26 -21.48 0.54
C THR A 271 14.70 -21.21 0.95
N ARG A 272 14.94 -20.57 2.09
CA ARG A 272 16.30 -20.38 2.63
C ARG A 272 16.96 -21.68 3.05
N MET A 273 16.21 -22.62 3.62
CA MET A 273 16.75 -23.95 3.96
C MET A 273 17.13 -24.74 2.70
N ILE A 274 16.28 -24.69 1.67
CA ILE A 274 16.54 -25.31 0.37
C ILE A 274 17.78 -24.68 -0.29
N GLU A 275 17.84 -23.36 -0.38
CA GLU A 275 18.98 -22.63 -0.96
C GLU A 275 20.29 -22.95 -0.24
N LYS A 276 20.26 -22.99 1.11
CA LYS A 276 21.43 -23.37 1.90
C LYS A 276 21.89 -24.80 1.59
N LYS A 277 20.96 -25.74 1.43
CA LYS A 277 21.29 -27.12 1.06
C LYS A 277 21.92 -27.19 -0.33
N ASN A 278 21.35 -26.51 -1.32
CA ASN A 278 21.87 -26.50 -2.69
C ASN A 278 23.30 -25.95 -2.72
N LYS A 279 23.56 -24.84 -2.02
CA LYS A 279 24.93 -24.27 -1.87
C LYS A 279 25.93 -25.17 -1.12
N THR A 280 25.46 -26.10 -0.30
CA THR A 280 26.33 -27.05 0.43
C THR A 280 26.58 -28.33 -0.39
N SER A 281 25.82 -28.52 -1.48
CA SER A 281 25.90 -29.70 -2.34
C SER A 281 26.73 -29.47 -3.62
N GLU A 282 27.12 -28.21 -3.87
CA GLU A 282 28.11 -27.76 -4.86
C GLU A 282 29.54 -27.77 -4.28
#